data_AF-A0A0H5CF75-F1
#
_entry.id   AF-A0A0H5CF75-F1
#
_cell.length_a   1.000
_cell.length_b   1.000
_cell.length_c   1.000
_cell.angle_alpha   90.00
_cell.angle_beta   90.00
_cell.angle_gamma   90.00
#
_symmetry.space_group_name_H-M   'P 1'
#
loop_
_entity.id
_entity.type
_entity.pdbx_description
1 polymer ?
#
loop_
_entity_poly.entity_id
_entity_poly.type
_entity_poly.pdbx_seq_one_letter_code
_entity_poly.pdbx_strand_id
1 'polypeptide(L)'
;MSLQNLNTFDPFADTGDDDTQPTNYIHIRIQQRNGRKTLTTVQGVPDEYDLKRILKVLKKDFACNGNIVKDDELGEVIQLQGDQRVKVMEFLTTQLALPKKNIKIHGF
;
A
#
# COMPACT_ATOMS: atom_id res chain seq x y z
N MET A 1 -30.85 42.10 -7.44
CA MET A 1 -29.37 42.04 -7.49
C MET A 1 -28.93 40.95 -6.54
N SER A 2 -28.60 39.78 -7.06
CA SER A 2 -28.11 38.62 -6.30
C SER A 2 -26.60 38.73 -6.12
N LEU A 3 -26.14 38.76 -4.87
CA LEU A 3 -24.72 38.83 -4.51
C LEU A 3 -23.97 37.55 -4.95
N GLN A 4 -23.09 37.66 -5.95
CA GLN A 4 -22.20 36.60 -6.45
C GLN A 4 -20.97 36.33 -5.55
N ASN A 5 -20.90 36.90 -4.35
CA ASN A 5 -19.64 37.01 -3.60
C ASN A 5 -19.35 35.84 -2.62
N LEU A 6 -20.00 34.69 -2.81
CA LEU A 6 -19.80 33.47 -2.01
C LEU A 6 -19.44 32.28 -2.91
N ASN A 7 -18.67 32.52 -3.97
CA ASN A 7 -17.86 31.43 -4.51
C ASN A 7 -16.81 31.13 -3.44
N THR A 8 -17.02 30.04 -2.70
CA THR A 8 -16.05 29.42 -1.78
C THR A 8 -14.74 29.23 -2.51
N PHE A 9 -13.87 30.24 -2.45
CA PHE A 9 -12.49 30.16 -2.89
C PHE A 9 -11.80 29.27 -1.87
N ASP A 10 -11.56 28.01 -2.25
CA ASP A 10 -10.80 27.08 -1.44
C ASP A 10 -9.33 27.51 -1.47
N PRO A 11 -8.79 28.08 -0.38
CA PRO A 11 -7.42 28.58 -0.35
C PRO A 11 -6.38 27.45 -0.43
N PHE A 12 -6.80 26.19 -0.32
CA PHE A 12 -5.94 25.01 -0.45
C PHE A 12 -5.96 24.40 -1.85
N ALA A 13 -6.81 24.88 -2.77
CA ALA A 13 -6.86 24.38 -4.14
C ALA A 13 -5.63 24.78 -4.97
N ASP A 14 -4.96 25.89 -4.62
CA ASP A 14 -3.84 26.47 -5.38
C ASP A 14 -2.47 26.26 -4.71
N THR A 15 -2.44 25.61 -3.53
CA THR A 15 -1.20 25.19 -2.84
C THR A 15 -0.98 23.68 -2.94
N GLY A 16 -1.46 23.08 -4.02
CA GLY A 16 -1.06 21.72 -4.38
C GLY A 16 0.43 21.72 -4.72
N ASP A 17 1.25 21.21 -3.80
CA ASP A 17 2.61 20.78 -4.11
C ASP A 17 2.61 20.08 -5.48
N ASP A 18 3.43 20.59 -6.40
CA ASP A 18 3.64 20.11 -7.78
C ASP A 18 4.28 18.70 -7.83
N ASP A 19 4.33 17.99 -6.70
CA ASP A 19 4.62 16.57 -6.54
C ASP A 19 3.33 15.71 -6.45
N THR A 20 2.18 16.28 -6.80
CA THR A 20 0.88 15.60 -6.88
C THR A 20 0.71 14.82 -8.18
N GLN A 21 1.67 13.96 -8.51
CA GLN A 21 1.22 12.71 -9.13
C GLN A 21 0.39 11.99 -8.06
N PRO A 22 -0.78 11.41 -8.38
CA PRO A 22 -1.44 10.48 -7.48
C PRO A 22 -0.51 9.26 -7.39
N THR A 23 0.55 9.37 -6.60
CA THR A 23 1.49 8.29 -6.39
C THR A 23 0.69 7.24 -5.65
N ASN A 24 0.39 6.16 -6.36
CA ASN A 24 -0.33 5.03 -5.82
C ASN A 24 0.57 4.44 -4.73
N TYR A 25 0.43 4.95 -3.50
CA TYR A 25 1.30 4.61 -2.40
C TYR A 25 1.05 3.14 -2.04
N ILE A 26 2.15 2.40 -1.89
CA ILE A 26 2.05 1.04 -1.40
C ILE A 26 1.98 1.10 0.12
N HIS A 27 0.87 0.62 0.65
CA HIS A 27 0.66 0.56 2.08
C HIS A 27 0.94 -0.85 2.59
N ILE A 28 1.93 -0.97 3.48
CA ILE A 28 2.21 -2.19 4.22
C ILE A 28 1.63 -2.00 5.62
N ARG A 29 0.57 -2.74 5.95
CA ARG A 29 -0.08 -2.69 7.26
C ARG A 29 0.13 -4.00 8.00
N ILE A 30 0.14 -3.92 9.34
CA ILE A 30 0.11 -5.09 10.21
C ILE A 30 -1.25 -5.15 10.88
N GLN A 31 -1.81 -6.34 10.95
CA GLN A 31 -3.04 -6.63 11.67
C GLN A 31 -2.79 -7.77 12.65
N GLN A 32 -3.39 -7.70 13.83
CA GLN A 32 -3.38 -8.81 14.79
C GLN A 32 -4.44 -9.82 14.39
N ARG A 33 -4.06 -11.08 14.13
CA ARG A 33 -5.01 -12.14 13.78
C ARG A 33 -5.61 -12.77 15.03
N ASN A 34 -4.75 -13.24 15.94
CA ASN A 34 -5.13 -13.95 17.17
C ASN A 34 -3.98 -13.90 18.18
N GLY A 35 -4.18 -13.32 19.36
CA GLY A 35 -3.17 -13.30 20.42
C GLY A 35 -1.81 -12.82 19.89
N ARG A 36 -0.82 -13.71 19.75
CA ARG A 36 0.52 -13.38 19.22
C ARG A 36 0.66 -13.47 17.70
N LYS A 37 -0.33 -13.98 16.97
CA LYS A 37 -0.29 -14.13 15.51
C LYS A 37 -0.69 -12.84 14.82
N THR A 38 0.11 -12.41 13.85
CA THR A 38 -0.13 -11.23 13.03
C THR A 38 -0.28 -11.59 11.56
N LEU A 39 -0.87 -10.67 10.80
CA LEU A 39 -0.97 -10.68 9.34
C LEU A 39 -0.35 -9.39 8.82
N THR A 40 0.48 -9.50 7.80
CA THR A 40 0.97 -8.34 7.05
C THR A 40 0.15 -8.22 5.77
N THR A 41 -0.47 -7.07 5.53
CA THR A 41 -1.24 -6.80 4.31
C THR A 41 -0.52 -5.76 3.46
N VAL A 42 -0.37 -6.04 2.17
CA VAL A 42 0.24 -5.13 1.19
C VAL A 42 -0.85 -4.66 0.22
N GLN A 43 -1.12 -3.37 0.23
CA GLN A 43 -2.15 -2.70 -0.57
C GLN A 43 -1.49 -1.76 -1.59
N GLY A 44 -2.15 -1.52 -2.72
CA GLY A 44 -1.70 -0.54 -3.73
C GLY A 44 -0.57 -1.03 -4.64
N VAL A 45 -0.39 -2.35 -4.78
CA VAL A 45 0.56 -2.89 -5.77
C VAL A 45 -0.02 -2.63 -7.17
N PRO A 46 0.74 -2.03 -8.10
CA PRO A 46 0.26 -1.77 -9.46
C PRO A 46 -0.17 -3.05 -10.20
N ASP A 47 -1.27 -2.98 -10.95
CA ASP A 47 -1.83 -4.10 -11.71
C ASP A 47 -0.91 -4.61 -12.83
N GLU A 48 0.12 -3.83 -13.20
CA GLU A 48 1.17 -4.23 -14.14
C GLU A 48 1.99 -5.44 -13.63
N TYR A 49 2.02 -5.64 -12.30
CA TYR A 49 2.77 -6.73 -11.70
C TYR A 49 1.89 -7.95 -11.44
N ASP A 50 2.39 -9.13 -11.81
CA ASP A 50 1.71 -10.39 -11.50
C ASP A 50 1.82 -10.72 -10.00
N LEU A 51 0.75 -10.44 -9.27
CA LEU A 51 0.60 -10.71 -7.84
C LEU A 51 0.81 -12.18 -7.49
N LYS A 52 0.46 -13.13 -8.38
CA LYS A 52 0.66 -14.56 -8.13
C LYS A 52 2.14 -14.93 -8.15
N ARG A 53 2.90 -14.33 -9.08
CA ARG A 53 4.35 -14.53 -9.15
C ARG A 53 5.04 -13.91 -7.95
N ILE A 54 4.66 -12.69 -7.57
CA ILE A 54 5.16 -12.02 -6.36
C ILE A 54 4.90 -12.91 -5.13
N LEU A 55 3.66 -13.38 -4.95
CA LEU A 55 3.30 -14.24 -3.82
C LEU A 55 4.12 -15.53 -3.79
N LYS A 56 4.44 -16.13 -4.94
CA LYS A 56 5.28 -17.33 -5.00
C LYS A 56 6.71 -17.06 -4.52
N VAL A 57 7.28 -15.91 -4.89
CA VAL A 57 8.62 -15.50 -4.44
C VAL A 57 8.60 -15.19 -2.94
N LEU A 58 7.62 -14.42 -2.46
CA LEU A 58 7.48 -14.08 -1.04
C LEU A 58 7.33 -15.33 -0.16
N LYS A 59 6.55 -16.34 -0.60
CA LYS A 59 6.42 -17.61 0.12
C LYS A 59 7.75 -18.36 0.21
N LYS A 60 8.53 -18.36 -0.87
CA LYS A 60 9.83 -19.05 -0.94
C LYS A 60 10.87 -18.34 -0.07
N ASP A 61 11.00 -17.04 -0.20
CA ASP A 61 12.08 -16.27 0.43
C ASP A 61 11.82 -16.02 1.91
N PHE A 62 10.55 -15.80 2.29
CA PHE A 62 10.21 -15.50 3.68
C PHE A 62 9.80 -16.74 4.49
N ALA A 63 9.73 -17.92 3.86
CA ALA A 63 9.23 -19.15 4.47
C ALA A 63 7.87 -18.97 5.17
N CYS A 64 7.02 -18.10 4.61
CA CYS A 64 5.72 -17.74 5.14
C CYS A 64 4.60 -18.25 4.23
N ASN A 65 3.40 -18.43 4.79
CA ASN A 65 2.21 -18.62 3.97
C ASN A 65 1.55 -17.26 3.67
N GLY A 66 0.79 -17.21 2.59
CA GLY A 66 0.11 -16.01 2.13
C GLY A 66 -0.99 -16.30 1.12
N ASN A 67 -1.88 -15.34 0.96
CA ASN A 67 -3.00 -15.41 0.02
C ASN A 67 -3.22 -14.06 -0.66
N ILE A 68 -3.82 -14.08 -1.85
CA ILE A 68 -4.34 -12.88 -2.50
C ILE A 68 -5.82 -12.80 -2.12
N VAL A 69 -6.23 -11.68 -1.55
CA VAL A 69 -7.61 -11.41 -1.19
C VAL A 69 -8.07 -10.22 -2.01
N LYS A 70 -9.21 -10.37 -2.68
CA LYS A 70 -9.87 -9.25 -3.36
C LYS A 70 -10.83 -8.61 -2.40
N ASP A 71 -10.67 -7.31 -2.21
CA ASP A 71 -11.52 -6.47 -1.39
C ASP A 71 -12.18 -5.44 -2.32
N ASP A 72 -13.48 -5.19 -2.14
CA ASP A 72 -14.25 -4.32 -3.03
C ASP A 72 -13.82 -2.84 -2.91
N GLU A 73 -13.27 -2.44 -1.76
CA GLU A 73 -12.81 -1.06 -1.53
C GLU A 73 -11.30 -0.91 -1.73
N LEU A 74 -10.52 -1.93 -1.34
CA LEU A 74 -9.05 -1.86 -1.32
C LEU A 74 -8.38 -2.54 -2.51
N GLY A 75 -9.16 -3.18 -3.40
CA GLY A 75 -8.68 -3.89 -4.57
C GLY A 75 -8.01 -5.23 -4.24
N GLU A 76 -7.04 -5.64 -5.06
CA GLU A 76 -6.29 -6.87 -4.81
C GLU A 76 -5.20 -6.65 -3.75
N VAL A 77 -5.34 -7.32 -2.60
CA VAL A 77 -4.45 -7.20 -1.45
C VAL A 77 -3.70 -8.51 -1.23
N ILE A 78 -2.38 -8.43 -1.03
CA ILE A 78 -1.58 -9.60 -0.60
C ILE A 78 -1.58 -9.68 0.91
N GLN A 79 -1.99 -10.82 1.45
CA GLN A 79 -1.91 -11.13 2.88
C GLN A 79 -0.79 -12.15 3.14
N LEU A 80 0.10 -11.85 4.08
CA LEU A 80 1.17 -12.72 4.55
C LEU A 80 1.01 -13.02 6.03
N GLN A 81 1.41 -14.22 6.45
CA GLN A 81 1.42 -14.60 7.87
C GLN A 81 2.65 -14.07 8.60
N GLY A 82 2.45 -13.56 9.81
CA GLY A 82 3.49 -12.95 10.63
C GLY A 82 3.74 -11.48 10.30
N ASP A 83 4.64 -10.87 11.06
CA ASP A 83 5.16 -9.53 10.79
C ASP A 83 6.34 -9.65 9.82
N GLN A 84 6.10 -9.28 8.56
CA GLN A 84 7.13 -9.28 7.52
C GLN A 84 7.35 -7.86 6.96
N ARG A 85 6.96 -6.80 7.67
CA ARG A 85 6.93 -5.42 7.13
C ARG A 85 8.28 -4.97 6.56
N VAL A 86 9.36 -5.29 7.26
CA VAL A 86 10.74 -4.90 6.88
C VAL A 86 11.16 -5.66 5.63
N LYS A 87 10.92 -6.97 5.59
CA LYS A 87 11.29 -7.83 4.47
C LYS A 87 10.49 -7.49 3.21
N VAL A 88 9.21 -7.18 3.36
CA VAL A 88 8.35 -6.74 2.24
C VAL A 88 8.85 -5.41 1.69
N MET A 89 9.19 -4.44 2.53
CA MET A 89 9.76 -3.16 2.08
C MET A 89 11.07 -3.37 1.31
N GLU A 90 11.96 -4.23 1.82
CA GLU A 90 13.22 -4.56 1.17
C GLU A 90 13.00 -5.24 -0.18
N PHE A 91 12.06 -6.18 -0.25
CA PHE A 91 11.67 -6.86 -1.49
C PHE A 91 11.14 -5.87 -2.54
N LEU A 92 10.21 -4.99 -2.16
CA LEU A 92 9.65 -3.99 -3.07
C LEU A 92 10.71 -3.00 -3.57
N THR A 93 11.66 -2.62 -2.72
CA THR A 93 12.75 -1.71 -3.11
C THR A 93 13.76 -2.40 -4.03
N THR A 94 14.10 -3.66 -3.75
CA THR A 94 15.19 -4.37 -4.43
C THR A 94 14.74 -5.01 -5.74
N GLN A 95 13.59 -5.70 -5.74
CA GLN A 95 13.13 -6.49 -6.88
C GLN A 95 12.28 -5.66 -7.85
N LEU A 96 11.49 -4.71 -7.32
CA LEU A 96 10.58 -3.90 -8.12
C LEU A 96 11.13 -2.48 -8.34
N ALA A 97 12.32 -2.17 -7.83
CA ALA A 97 12.99 -0.87 -7.94
C ALA A 97 12.10 0.33 -7.54
N LEU A 98 11.13 0.10 -6.66
CA LEU A 98 10.18 1.14 -6.25
C LEU A 98 10.85 2.12 -5.30
N PRO A 99 10.66 3.43 -5.49
CA PRO A 99 11.24 4.43 -4.60
C PRO A 99 10.66 4.27 -3.20
N LYS A 100 11.54 4.27 -2.17
CA LYS A 100 11.13 4.17 -0.76
C LYS A 100 10.12 5.25 -0.35
N LYS A 101 10.10 6.39 -1.04
CA LYS A 101 9.13 7.48 -0.85
C LYS A 101 7.68 7.01 -1.04
N ASN A 102 7.47 6.04 -1.94
CA ASN A 102 6.16 5.54 -2.32
C ASN A 102 5.68 4.39 -1.42
N ILE A 103 6.51 3.91 -0.48
CA ILE A 103 6.17 2.83 0.43
C ILE A 103 5.87 3.41 1.81
N LYS A 104 4.65 3.20 2.31
CA LYS A 104 4.22 3.62 3.66
C LYS A 104 4.04 2.38 4.52
N ILE A 105 4.82 2.30 5.61
CA ILE A 105 4.71 1.23 6.60
C ILE A 105 3.84 1.73 7.75
N HIS A 106 2.76 1.00 8.02
CA HIS A 106 1.87 1.23 9.15
C HIS A 106 2.16 0.20 10.24
N GLY A 107 2.38 0.69 11.46
CA GLY A 107 2.63 -0.13 12.64
C GLY A 107 1.35 -0.69 13.26
N PHE A 108 1.48 -1.13 14.52
CA PHE A 108 0.34 -1.38 15.41
C PHE A 108 -0.29 -0.08 15.89
#